data_AF-A0A7T3A8R0-F1
#
_entry.id   AF-A0A7T3A8R0-F1
#
_cell.length_a   1.000
_cell.length_b   1.000
_cell.length_c   1.000
_cell.angle_alpha   90.00
_cell.angle_beta   90.00
_cell.angle_gamma   90.00
#
_symmetry.space_group_name_H-M   'P 1'
#
loop_
_entity.id
_entity.type
_entity.pdbx_description
1 polymer ?
#
loop_
_entity_poly.entity_id
_entity_poly.type
_entity_poly.pdbx_seq_one_letter_code
_entity_poly.pdbx_strand_id
1 'polypeptide(L)'
;MWENRIWVHILYRITTVFHVLHQGLGPKLELTSNPAWGEHCRKEALAHSALIGRHLADGRGWLFGPAEPTFSNITLATTIASFKFEVNAMPLDERYERIDAFWRRWQRRPTFLAAYTDRSSGVPELDNRS
;
A
#
# COMPACT_ATOMS: atom_id res chain seq x y z
N MET A 1 -14.14 -2.56 -12.57
CA MET A 1 -14.76 -2.33 -11.22
C MET A 1 -13.73 -2.40 -10.09
N TRP A 2 -12.87 -3.42 -10.01
CA TRP A 2 -11.86 -3.49 -8.94
C TRP A 2 -10.71 -2.48 -9.04
N GLU A 3 -10.37 -2.00 -10.23
CA GLU A 3 -9.38 -0.91 -10.42
C GLU A 3 -9.68 0.31 -9.54
N ASN A 4 -10.94 0.74 -9.52
CA ASN A 4 -11.37 1.84 -8.66
C ASN A 4 -11.43 1.46 -7.18
N ARG A 5 -11.59 0.16 -6.87
CA ARG A 5 -11.72 -0.31 -5.48
C ARG A 5 -10.40 -0.24 -4.72
N ILE A 6 -9.26 -0.51 -5.34
CA ILE A 6 -7.97 -0.41 -4.64
C ILE A 6 -7.65 1.05 -4.30
N TRP A 7 -7.96 1.97 -5.23
CA TRP A 7 -7.87 3.40 -4.97
C TRP A 7 -8.81 3.83 -3.83
N VAL A 8 -10.11 3.61 -3.98
CA VAL A 8 -11.13 4.13 -3.04
C VAL A 8 -11.08 3.44 -1.68
N HIS A 9 -10.85 2.13 -1.64
CA HIS A 9 -11.00 1.35 -0.41
C HIS A 9 -9.69 1.10 0.33
N ILE A 10 -8.55 1.34 -0.31
CA ILE A 10 -7.25 1.10 0.33
C ILE A 10 -6.38 2.36 0.30
N LEU A 11 -5.97 2.85 -0.87
CA LEU A 11 -5.04 3.99 -0.93
C LEU A 11 -5.65 5.29 -0.38
N TYR A 12 -6.91 5.57 -0.71
CA TYR A 12 -7.65 6.70 -0.14
C TYR A 12 -7.81 6.59 1.38
N ARG A 13 -8.08 5.38 1.89
CA ARG A 13 -8.22 5.18 3.35
C ARG A 13 -6.90 5.41 4.07
N ILE A 14 -5.77 4.98 3.52
CA ILE A 14 -4.44 5.19 4.12
C ILE A 14 -4.05 6.66 4.11
N THR A 15 -4.23 7.34 2.99
CA THR A 15 -3.97 8.78 2.89
C THR A 15 -4.86 9.57 3.87
N THR A 16 -6.10 9.13 4.07
CA THR A 16 -6.98 9.68 5.09
C THR A 16 -6.48 9.38 6.51
N VAL A 17 -6.03 8.15 6.81
CA VAL A 17 -5.39 7.81 8.12
C VAL A 17 -4.24 8.76 8.39
N PHE A 18 -3.33 8.93 7.43
CA PHE A 18 -2.19 9.81 7.55
C PHE A 18 -2.62 11.24 7.88
N HIS A 19 -3.52 11.82 7.07
CA HIS A 19 -3.99 13.19 7.24
C HIS A 19 -4.73 13.45 8.55
N VAL A 20 -5.40 12.42 9.08
CA VAL A 20 -6.28 12.56 10.24
C VAL A 20 -5.59 12.18 11.56
N LEU A 21 -4.60 11.29 11.52
CA LEU A 21 -3.80 10.91 12.70
C LEU A 21 -2.55 11.79 12.87
N HIS A 22 -2.01 12.33 11.79
CA HIS A 22 -0.73 13.04 11.80
C HIS A 22 -0.91 14.43 11.21
N GLN A 23 -0.57 15.45 11.98
CA GLN A 23 -0.50 16.81 11.48
C GLN A 23 0.87 17.03 10.82
N GLY A 24 0.99 16.74 9.52
CA GLY A 24 2.23 16.95 8.76
C GLY A 24 2.44 18.39 8.28
N LEU A 25 1.37 19.15 8.07
CA LEU A 25 1.35 20.55 7.60
C LEU A 25 0.96 21.54 8.72
N GLY A 26 0.54 21.02 9.88
CA GLY A 26 0.30 21.77 11.10
C GLY A 26 -1.17 22.23 11.28
N PRO A 27 -1.54 22.70 12.49
CA PRO A 27 -2.94 22.89 12.88
C PRO A 27 -3.72 23.93 12.05
N LYS A 28 -3.00 24.83 11.36
CA LYS A 28 -3.60 25.85 10.49
C LYS A 28 -4.00 25.32 9.12
N LEU A 29 -3.34 24.28 8.63
CA LEU A 29 -3.59 23.67 7.31
C LEU A 29 -4.33 22.33 7.44
N GLU A 30 -4.24 21.68 8.60
CA GLU A 30 -4.86 20.37 8.88
C GLU A 30 -5.86 20.50 10.03
N LEU A 31 -7.04 21.00 9.69
CA LEU A 31 -8.16 21.30 10.60
C LEU A 31 -8.87 20.04 11.15
N THR A 32 -8.46 18.85 10.74
CA THR A 32 -9.21 17.60 10.92
C THR A 32 -8.39 16.48 11.55
N SER A 33 -7.72 16.77 12.68
CA SER A 33 -7.19 15.69 13.54
C SER A 33 -8.35 14.97 14.23
N ASN A 34 -8.52 13.68 13.95
CA ASN A 34 -9.60 12.85 14.51
C ASN A 34 -9.12 11.39 14.70
N PRO A 35 -8.52 11.06 15.85
CA PRO A 35 -7.97 9.74 16.13
C PRO A 35 -8.94 8.58 15.90
N ALA A 36 -10.23 8.77 16.22
CA ALA A 36 -11.25 7.73 16.05
C ALA A 36 -11.53 7.43 14.57
N TRP A 37 -11.54 8.47 13.72
CA TRP A 37 -11.73 8.29 12.28
C TRP A 37 -10.50 7.64 11.62
N GLY A 38 -9.29 8.02 12.05
CA GLY A 38 -8.06 7.35 11.61
C GLY A 38 -8.08 5.87 11.97
N GLU A 39 -8.43 5.52 13.22
CA GLU A 39 -8.55 4.12 13.64
C GLU A 39 -9.63 3.34 12.86
N HIS A 40 -10.75 3.98 12.52
CA HIS A 40 -11.77 3.38 11.66
C HIS A 40 -11.23 3.08 10.26
N CYS A 41 -10.59 4.05 9.61
CA CYS A 41 -9.99 3.88 8.28
C CYS A 41 -8.90 2.80 8.28
N ARG A 42 -8.13 2.70 9.38
CA ARG A 42 -7.15 1.65 9.61
C ARG A 42 -7.77 0.25 9.55
N LYS A 43 -8.88 0.06 10.29
CA LYS A 43 -9.63 -1.21 10.31
C LYS A 43 -10.19 -1.57 8.94
N GLU A 44 -10.77 -0.60 8.23
CA GLU A 44 -11.28 -0.84 6.87
C GLU A 44 -10.16 -1.25 5.91
N ALA A 45 -9.01 -0.58 5.95
CA ALA A 45 -7.90 -0.89 5.05
C ALA A 45 -7.33 -2.31 5.29
N LEU A 46 -7.25 -2.76 6.55
CA LEU A 46 -6.88 -4.15 6.88
C LEU A 46 -7.92 -5.15 6.37
N ALA A 47 -9.22 -4.88 6.57
CA ALA A 47 -10.29 -5.74 6.08
C ALA A 47 -10.26 -5.88 4.55
N HIS A 48 -10.07 -4.78 3.83
CA HIS A 48 -9.95 -4.79 2.37
C HIS A 48 -8.67 -5.50 1.89
N SER A 49 -7.56 -5.36 2.60
CA SER A 49 -6.31 -6.08 2.31
C SER A 49 -6.50 -7.60 2.41
N ALA A 50 -7.25 -8.07 3.41
CA ALA A 50 -7.60 -9.49 3.52
C ALA A 50 -8.42 -10.00 2.32
N LEU A 51 -9.33 -9.18 1.77
CA LEU A 51 -10.08 -9.53 0.55
C LEU A 51 -9.17 -9.62 -0.68
N ILE A 52 -8.19 -8.74 -0.81
CA ILE A 52 -7.18 -8.81 -1.86
C ILE A 52 -6.37 -10.12 -1.77
N GLY A 53 -5.99 -10.53 -0.55
CA GLY A 53 -5.36 -11.83 -0.33
C GLY A 53 -6.21 -13.02 -0.79
N ARG A 54 -7.54 -12.95 -0.64
CA ARG A 54 -8.46 -13.96 -1.20
C ARG A 54 -8.53 -13.88 -2.73
N HIS A 55 -8.43 -12.70 -3.32
CA HIS A 55 -8.40 -12.57 -4.77
C HIS A 55 -7.12 -13.08 -5.41
N LEU A 56 -5.99 -13.06 -4.70
CA LEU A 56 -4.73 -13.66 -5.17
C LEU A 56 -4.63 -15.17 -4.84
N ALA A 57 -5.72 -15.79 -4.38
CA ALA A 57 -5.72 -17.18 -3.93
C ALA A 57 -5.43 -18.22 -5.01
N ASP A 58 -5.79 -17.89 -6.24
CA ASP A 58 -5.63 -18.73 -7.42
C ASP A 58 -4.18 -18.80 -7.93
N GLY A 59 -3.23 -18.18 -7.22
CA GLY A 59 -1.80 -18.25 -7.53
C GLY A 59 -1.36 -17.34 -8.69
N ARG A 60 -2.26 -16.50 -9.22
CA ARG A 60 -1.97 -15.66 -10.38
C ARG A 60 -0.83 -14.66 -10.16
N GLY A 61 -0.23 -14.26 -11.28
CA GLY A 61 0.85 -13.27 -11.37
C GLY A 61 0.47 -11.90 -10.78
N TRP A 62 -0.69 -11.41 -11.17
CA TRP A 62 -1.13 -10.06 -10.93
C TRP A 62 -2.63 -10.04 -10.64
N LEU A 63 -3.11 -8.99 -9.98
CA LEU A 63 -4.53 -8.73 -9.85
C LEU A 63 -5.19 -8.69 -11.24
N PHE A 64 -6.30 -9.41 -11.36
CA PHE A 64 -7.15 -9.58 -12.55
C PHE A 64 -6.59 -10.47 -13.66
N GLY A 65 -5.51 -11.21 -13.41
CA GLY A 65 -5.01 -12.26 -14.31
C GLY A 65 -4.35 -11.85 -15.65
N PRO A 66 -4.00 -10.58 -15.97
CA PRO A 66 -3.20 -10.31 -17.16
C PRO A 66 -1.76 -10.81 -16.99
N ALA A 67 -1.07 -11.05 -18.11
CA ALA A 67 0.37 -11.37 -18.11
C ALA A 67 1.22 -10.21 -17.55
N GLU A 68 0.77 -8.98 -17.81
CA GLU A 68 1.43 -7.74 -17.40
C GLU A 68 0.65 -7.01 -16.28
N PRO A 69 1.34 -6.33 -15.34
CA PRO A 69 0.68 -5.60 -14.28
C PRO A 69 -0.08 -4.37 -14.79
N THR A 70 -1.34 -4.24 -14.38
CA THR A 70 -2.19 -3.07 -14.65
C THR A 70 -2.09 -1.98 -13.57
N PHE A 71 -2.78 -0.87 -13.78
CA PHE A 71 -2.90 0.23 -12.80
C PHE A 71 -3.36 -0.23 -11.41
N SER A 72 -4.21 -1.26 -11.33
CA SER A 72 -4.59 -1.90 -10.05
C SER A 72 -3.38 -2.40 -9.26
N ASN A 73 -2.43 -3.01 -9.96
CA ASN A 73 -1.25 -3.58 -9.37
C ASN A 73 -0.29 -2.48 -8.91
N ILE A 74 -0.16 -1.39 -9.70
CA ILE A 74 0.57 -0.18 -9.29
C ILE A 74 -0.02 0.39 -8.00
N THR A 75 -1.34 0.48 -7.92
CA THR A 75 -2.05 1.00 -6.75
C THR A 75 -1.85 0.11 -5.52
N LEU A 76 -1.92 -1.23 -5.69
CA LEU A 76 -1.65 -2.18 -4.60
C LEU A 76 -0.19 -2.11 -4.13
N ALA A 77 0.77 -1.99 -5.05
CA ALA A 77 2.17 -1.86 -4.69
C ALA A 77 2.46 -0.57 -3.92
N THR A 78 1.89 0.55 -4.37
CA THR A 78 2.00 1.86 -3.68
C THR A 78 1.40 1.79 -2.27
N THR A 79 0.26 1.09 -2.15
CA THR A 79 -0.38 0.81 -0.87
C THR A 79 0.55 0.04 0.07
N ILE A 80 1.16 -1.06 -0.39
CA ILE A 80 2.05 -1.89 0.42
C ILE A 80 3.26 -1.08 0.90
N ALA A 81 3.89 -0.30 0.02
CA ALA A 81 4.97 0.61 0.37
C ALA A 81 4.53 1.64 1.43
N SER A 82 3.35 2.26 1.24
CA SER A 82 2.85 3.29 2.17
C SER A 82 2.66 2.77 3.59
N PHE A 83 2.25 1.51 3.73
CA PHE A 83 2.04 0.89 5.03
C PHE A 83 3.32 0.54 5.80
N LYS A 84 4.47 0.54 5.11
CA LYS A 84 5.79 0.29 5.70
C LYS A 84 6.42 1.53 6.33
N PHE A 85 5.94 2.73 6.02
CA PHE A 85 6.40 3.94 6.71
C PHE A 85 6.07 3.85 8.21
N GLU A 86 6.99 4.32 9.06
CA GLU A 86 6.88 4.29 10.53
C GLU A 86 5.57 4.90 11.03
N VAL A 87 5.10 5.95 10.35
CA VAL A 87 3.85 6.64 10.65
C VAL A 87 2.62 5.73 10.55
N ASN A 88 2.64 4.74 9.65
CA ASN A 88 1.56 3.77 9.49
C ASN A 88 1.84 2.46 10.24
N ALA A 89 3.09 1.98 10.26
CA ALA A 89 3.56 0.79 10.98
C ALA A 89 2.65 -0.46 10.84
N MET A 90 2.13 -0.72 9.64
CA MET A 90 1.22 -1.84 9.37
C MET A 90 1.66 -2.64 8.13
N PRO A 91 2.85 -3.26 8.16
CA PRO A 91 3.37 -3.98 7.00
C PRO A 91 2.39 -5.09 6.57
N LEU A 92 1.76 -4.92 5.41
CA LEU A 92 0.73 -5.83 4.92
C LEU A 92 1.31 -7.15 4.43
N ASP A 93 2.49 -7.10 3.83
CA ASP A 93 3.24 -8.26 3.34
C ASP A 93 3.64 -9.18 4.50
N GLU A 94 4.00 -8.64 5.67
CA GLU A 94 4.25 -9.46 6.87
C GLU A 94 2.98 -10.13 7.41
N ARG A 95 1.79 -9.56 7.12
CA ARG A 95 0.50 -10.05 7.63
C ARG A 95 -0.19 -11.03 6.68
N TYR A 96 0.07 -10.93 5.39
CA TYR A 96 -0.65 -11.69 4.36
C TYR A 96 0.33 -12.29 3.34
N GLU A 97 0.55 -13.60 3.43
CA GLU A 97 1.48 -14.36 2.57
C GLU A 97 1.34 -14.07 1.07
N ARG A 98 0.10 -13.96 0.58
CA ARG A 98 -0.17 -13.69 -0.85
C ARG A 98 0.15 -12.25 -1.25
N ILE A 99 0.06 -11.32 -0.31
CA ILE A 99 0.48 -9.93 -0.51
C ILE A 99 2.01 -9.87 -0.51
N ASP A 100 2.69 -10.62 0.35
CA ASP A 100 4.15 -10.78 0.30
C ASP A 100 4.61 -11.36 -1.04
N ALA A 101 4.00 -12.45 -1.50
CA ALA A 101 4.32 -13.04 -2.81
C ALA A 101 4.14 -12.04 -3.96
N PHE A 102 3.05 -11.25 -3.93
CA PHE A 102 2.83 -10.16 -4.87
C PHE A 102 3.93 -9.09 -4.75
N TRP A 103 4.27 -8.67 -3.54
CA TRP A 103 5.24 -7.62 -3.26
C TRP A 103 6.65 -8.00 -3.74
N ARG A 104 7.11 -9.20 -3.39
CA ARG A 104 8.40 -9.75 -3.86
C ARG A 104 8.48 -9.78 -5.38
N ARG A 105 7.40 -10.18 -6.05
CA ARG A 105 7.31 -10.18 -7.51
C ARG A 105 7.37 -8.76 -8.08
N TRP A 106 6.65 -7.82 -7.47
CA TRP A 106 6.65 -6.41 -7.87
C TRP A 106 8.04 -5.79 -7.82
N GLN A 107 8.75 -6.03 -6.72
CA GLN A 107 10.07 -5.44 -6.49
C GLN A 107 11.17 -6.00 -7.43
N ARG A 108 10.94 -7.14 -8.09
CA ARG A 108 11.86 -7.70 -9.10
C ARG A 108 11.70 -7.05 -10.48
N ARG A 109 10.71 -6.19 -10.67
CA ARG A 109 10.46 -5.56 -11.97
C ARG A 109 11.59 -4.57 -12.30
N PRO A 110 12.19 -4.63 -13.51
CA PRO A 110 13.28 -3.72 -13.89
C PRO A 110 12.91 -2.23 -13.74
N THR A 111 11.68 -1.87 -14.10
CA THR A 111 11.18 -0.49 -13.99
C THR A 111 11.06 -0.04 -12.54
N PHE A 112 10.75 -0.95 -11.62
CA PHE A 112 10.66 -0.64 -10.20
C PHE A 112 12.04 -0.45 -9.59
N LEU A 113 12.98 -1.36 -9.88
CA LEU A 113 14.38 -1.22 -9.45
C LEU A 113 14.99 0.09 -9.96
N ALA A 114 14.79 0.41 -11.24
CA ALA A 114 15.28 1.66 -11.84
C ALA A 114 14.75 2.91 -11.10
N ALA A 115 13.48 2.90 -10.69
CA ALA A 115 12.84 4.02 -10.01
C ALA A 115 13.36 4.29 -8.60
N TYR A 116 14.00 3.31 -7.94
CA TYR A 116 14.53 3.42 -6.58
C TYR A 116 16.07 3.35 -6.53
N THR A 117 16.73 3.61 -7.66
CA THR A 117 18.20 3.61 -7.75
C THR A 117 18.86 4.71 -6.90
N ASP A 118 18.12 5.77 -6.59
CA ASP A 118 18.57 6.88 -5.75
C ASP A 118 18.64 6.54 -4.25
N ARG A 119 18.07 5.39 -3.85
CA ARG A 119 17.99 4.92 -2.46
C ARG A 119 17.36 5.94 -1.51
N SER A 120 16.38 6.70 -2.01
CA SER A 120 15.67 7.75 -1.27
C SER A 120 14.17 7.46 -1.11
N SER A 121 13.79 6.18 -1.02
CA SER A 121 12.38 5.77 -0.91
C SER A 121 11.74 6.08 0.44
N GLY A 122 12.55 6.22 1.49
CA GLY A 122 12.08 6.29 2.88
C GLY A 122 11.58 4.96 3.43
N VAL A 123 11.79 3.86 2.70
CA VAL A 123 11.51 2.47 3.12
C VAL A 123 12.83 1.68 3.03
N PRO A 124 13.48 1.33 4.17
CA PRO A 124 14.81 0.71 4.16
C PRO A 124 14.92 -0.56 3.31
N GLU A 125 13.83 -1.34 3.22
CA GLU A 125 13.76 -2.56 2.41
C GLU A 125 13.89 -2.30 0.90
N LEU A 126 13.53 -1.09 0.45
CA LEU A 126 13.66 -0.66 -0.95
C LEU A 126 15.03 -0.05 -1.22
N ASP A 127 15.55 0.73 -0.27
CA ASP A 127 16.83 1.45 -0.43
C ASP A 127 18.05 0.52 -0.35
N ASN A 128 17.94 -0.60 0.36
CA ASN A 128 19.04 -1.56 0.57
C ASN A 128 19.11 -2.67 -0.49
N ARG A 129 18.40 -2.54 -1.62
CA ARG A 129 18.44 -3.54 -2.71
C ARG A 129 19.50 -3.18 -3.74
N SER A 130 20.53 -4.02 -3.81
CA SER A 130 21.57 -4.04 -4.86
C SER A 130 21.21 -5.00 -5.99
#